data_AF-A0A7J6P361-F1
#
_entry.id   AF-A0A7J6P361-F1
#
_cell.length_a   1.000
_cell.length_b   1.000
_cell.length_c   1.000
_cell.angle_alpha   90.00
_cell.angle_beta   90.00
_cell.angle_gamma   90.00
#
_symmetry.space_group_name_H-M   'P 1'
#
loop_
_entity.id
_entity.type
_entity.pdbx_description
1 polymer ?
#
loop_
_entity_poly.entity_id
_entity_poly.type
_entity_poly.pdbx_seq_one_letter_code
_entity_poly.pdbx_strand_id
1 'polypeptide(L)'
;MSPGRVCSTDDPLWDIIRAKCLGARKASDEHNTSRSTTDGNQSRNSQPEGPDLLDRSRKDDFSPRSEAEVSMLAKTWATKVHPRARDFFQSHERMIKVLRSIALSIDKESDPILGGDKCVRWHGELSQDEHDQGIRHAQIRLVKPNENEESEAFVSRVLVFFFATNESFELLMQLPKQPFRMLCGDQLCINLHHIAGELE
;
A
#
# COMPACT_ATOMS: atom_id res chain seq x y z
N MET A 1 -31.53 29.57 4.14
CA MET A 1 -31.04 28.56 5.10
C MET A 1 -31.44 27.21 4.57
N SER A 2 -30.49 26.46 3.98
CA SER A 2 -30.74 25.12 3.44
C SER A 2 -30.09 24.10 4.39
N PRO A 3 -30.79 23.04 4.81
CA PRO A 3 -30.21 22.06 5.70
C PRO A 3 -29.20 21.20 4.95
N GLY A 4 -28.01 21.09 5.54
CA GLY A 4 -26.91 20.26 5.06
C GLY A 4 -27.34 18.80 4.98
N ARG A 5 -27.14 18.22 3.80
CA ARG A 5 -27.38 16.81 3.52
C ARG A 5 -26.36 15.99 4.32
N VAL A 6 -26.83 15.24 5.31
CA VAL A 6 -26.04 14.26 6.04
C VAL A 6 -25.64 13.17 5.04
N CYS A 7 -24.36 13.10 4.70
CA CYS A 7 -23.81 12.00 3.93
C CYS A 7 -23.66 10.80 4.87
N SER A 8 -24.72 10.01 5.02
CA SER A 8 -24.63 8.68 5.62
C SER A 8 -23.91 7.77 4.61
N THR A 9 -22.71 7.31 4.96
CA THR A 9 -21.98 6.29 4.20
C THR A 9 -21.75 5.09 5.10
N ASP A 10 -22.80 4.29 5.28
CA ASP A 10 -22.65 2.88 5.64
C ASP A 10 -22.16 2.15 4.39
N ASP A 11 -20.84 2.21 4.15
CA ASP A 11 -20.17 1.47 3.09
C ASP A 11 -19.51 0.23 3.71
N PRO A 12 -20.00 -0.99 3.42
CA PRO A 12 -19.50 -2.24 4.01
C PRO A 12 -18.02 -2.52 3.70
N LEU A 13 -17.43 -1.78 2.75
CA LEU A 13 -16.00 -1.80 2.43
C LEU A 13 -15.12 -1.43 3.63
N TRP A 14 -15.54 -0.46 4.45
CA TRP A 14 -14.74 0.04 5.57
C TRP A 14 -14.95 -0.73 6.88
N ASP A 15 -16.08 -1.43 7.01
CA ASP A 15 -16.30 -2.35 8.11
C ASP A 15 -15.34 -3.55 8.07
N ILE A 16 -14.86 -3.96 6.90
CA ILE A 16 -13.84 -5.03 6.77
C ILE A 16 -12.48 -4.53 7.28
N ILE A 17 -12.09 -3.30 6.95
CA ILE A 17 -10.86 -2.69 7.46
C ILE A 17 -10.98 -2.47 8.98
N ARG A 18 -12.13 -1.97 9.45
CA ARG A 18 -12.45 -1.83 10.88
C ARG A 18 -12.41 -3.18 11.62
N ALA A 19 -12.98 -4.25 11.05
CA ALA A 19 -12.98 -5.59 11.63
C ALA A 19 -11.58 -6.21 11.68
N LYS A 20 -10.75 -6.00 10.64
CA LYS A 20 -9.34 -6.42 10.64
C LYS A 20 -8.51 -5.64 11.66
N CYS A 21 -8.81 -4.37 11.92
CA CYS A 21 -8.12 -3.55 12.94
C CYS A 21 -8.56 -3.86 14.38
N LEU A 22 -9.80 -4.31 14.59
CA LEU A 22 -10.34 -4.61 15.93
C LEU A 22 -10.22 -6.10 16.31
N GLY A 23 -9.89 -6.96 15.35
CA GLY A 23 -9.95 -8.42 15.47
C GLY A 23 -8.61 -9.13 15.70
N ALA A 24 -7.77 -8.68 16.63
CA ALA A 24 -6.60 -9.46 17.06
C ALA A 24 -6.17 -9.16 18.52
N ARG A 25 -7.01 -9.52 19.49
CA ARG A 25 -6.55 -9.72 20.88
C ARG A 25 -7.17 -10.98 21.48
N LYS A 26 -6.36 -12.05 21.48
CA LYS A 26 -6.04 -12.96 22.60
C LYS A 26 -5.83 -14.40 22.12
N ALA A 27 -4.59 -14.88 22.25
CA ALA A 27 -4.26 -16.07 23.03
C ALA A 27 -2.73 -16.15 23.15
N SER A 28 -2.22 -15.71 24.30
CA SER A 28 -0.99 -16.24 24.88
C SER A 28 -1.19 -17.72 25.19
N ASP A 29 -0.17 -18.55 25.04
CA ASP A 29 0.43 -19.23 26.19
C ASP A 29 1.75 -19.90 25.82
N GLU A 30 2.59 -19.92 26.84
CA GLU A 30 3.99 -20.31 26.92
C GLU A 30 4.23 -21.78 26.56
N HIS A 31 5.49 -22.15 26.27
CA HIS A 31 6.22 -23.21 26.99
C HIS A 31 7.71 -23.22 26.59
N ASN A 32 8.52 -22.85 27.57
CA ASN A 32 9.97 -23.05 27.68
C ASN A 32 10.27 -24.53 28.02
N THR A 33 11.35 -25.13 27.50
CA THR A 33 12.28 -26.03 28.24
C THR A 33 13.45 -26.47 27.35
N SER A 34 14.62 -26.60 27.99
CA SER A 34 15.98 -26.64 27.45
C SER A 34 16.60 -28.05 27.23
N ARG A 35 17.80 -28.03 26.60
CA ARG A 35 19.02 -28.84 26.82
C ARG A 35 19.29 -30.14 26.00
N SER A 36 20.44 -30.08 25.27
CA SER A 36 21.64 -30.96 25.23
C SER A 36 21.45 -32.48 25.00
N THR A 37 22.23 -33.28 24.24
CA THR A 37 23.64 -33.45 23.82
C THR A 37 23.61 -34.47 22.63
N THR A 38 24.55 -34.64 21.69
CA THR A 38 25.86 -35.34 21.76
C THR A 38 26.50 -35.44 20.36
N ASP A 39 27.84 -35.35 20.31
CA ASP A 39 28.87 -35.99 19.48
C ASP A 39 28.56 -36.64 18.10
N GLY A 40 29.43 -36.31 17.13
CA GLY A 40 30.31 -37.32 16.52
C GLY A 40 30.13 -37.68 15.03
N ASN A 41 31.15 -37.30 14.24
CA ASN A 41 31.87 -38.12 13.26
C ASN A 41 31.84 -37.72 11.76
N GLN A 42 32.96 -38.05 11.13
CA GLN A 42 33.60 -37.49 9.94
C GLN A 42 33.12 -38.07 8.60
N SER A 43 33.47 -37.33 7.54
CA SER A 43 34.08 -37.81 6.29
C SER A 43 33.23 -37.77 5.00
N ARG A 44 33.69 -36.91 4.07
CA ARG A 44 33.80 -37.04 2.58
C ARG A 44 32.59 -37.68 1.85
N ASN A 45 31.97 -37.05 0.85
CA ASN A 45 32.51 -36.82 -0.50
C ASN A 45 31.39 -36.25 -1.41
N SER A 46 31.79 -35.47 -2.41
CA SER A 46 31.14 -35.29 -3.73
C SER A 46 29.78 -34.58 -3.87
N GLN A 47 29.81 -33.37 -4.47
CA GLN A 47 28.68 -32.81 -5.24
C GLN A 47 28.42 -33.65 -6.52
N PRO A 48 27.25 -33.52 -7.18
CA PRO A 48 27.02 -32.38 -8.07
C PRO A 48 25.64 -31.70 -7.88
N GLU A 49 25.70 -30.37 -7.87
CA GLU A 49 24.76 -29.40 -8.45
C GLU A 49 23.32 -29.90 -8.73
N GLY A 50 22.44 -29.67 -7.76
CA GLY A 50 21.00 -29.60 -8.04
C GLY A 50 20.68 -28.20 -8.56
N PRO A 51 19.94 -28.04 -9.67
CA PRO A 51 19.45 -26.74 -10.06
C PRO A 51 18.46 -26.27 -8.99
N ASP A 52 18.85 -25.19 -8.33
CA ASP A 52 18.03 -24.37 -7.45
C ASP A 52 16.84 -23.82 -8.25
N LEU A 53 15.77 -24.61 -8.33
CA LEU A 53 14.53 -24.27 -9.04
C LEU A 53 13.57 -23.49 -8.14
N LEU A 54 14.07 -22.59 -7.30
CA LEU A 54 13.25 -21.60 -6.58
C LEU A 54 13.58 -20.15 -6.92
N ASP A 55 14.39 -19.89 -7.95
CA ASP A 55 14.43 -18.58 -8.62
C ASP A 55 13.83 -18.65 -10.02
N ARG A 56 12.58 -19.13 -10.10
CA ARG A 56 11.73 -18.73 -11.22
C ARG A 56 11.31 -17.30 -10.95
N SER A 57 12.19 -16.38 -11.34
CA SER A 57 11.86 -15.07 -11.89
C SER A 57 10.36 -15.03 -12.20
N ARG A 58 9.56 -14.52 -11.27
CA ARG A 58 8.24 -14.00 -11.63
C ARG A 58 8.61 -12.86 -12.55
N LYS A 59 8.58 -13.13 -13.86
CA LYS A 59 8.41 -12.06 -14.83
C LYS A 59 7.16 -11.34 -14.35
N ASP A 60 7.38 -10.22 -13.66
CA ASP A 60 6.36 -9.22 -13.46
C ASP A 60 5.95 -8.85 -14.88
N ASP A 61 4.90 -9.50 -15.39
CA ASP A 61 4.29 -9.23 -16.68
C ASP A 61 3.54 -7.89 -16.60
N PHE A 62 4.23 -6.86 -16.10
CA PHE A 62 3.72 -5.51 -15.97
C PHE A 62 3.36 -5.00 -17.37
N SER A 63 2.07 -4.85 -17.60
CA SER A 63 1.53 -4.27 -18.81
C SER A 63 1.01 -2.87 -18.47
N PRO A 64 1.71 -1.80 -18.86
CA PRO A 64 1.25 -0.45 -18.59
C PRO A 64 -0.03 -0.15 -19.36
N ARG A 65 -0.88 0.70 -18.77
CA ARG A 65 -2.06 1.24 -19.45
C ARG A 65 -1.68 2.21 -20.55
N SER A 66 -2.50 2.30 -21.58
CA SER A 66 -2.44 3.38 -22.55
C SER A 66 -2.84 4.71 -21.91
N GLU A 67 -2.40 5.82 -22.52
CA GLU A 67 -2.70 7.18 -22.06
C GLU A 67 -4.22 7.46 -21.96
N ALA A 68 -5.01 6.90 -22.88
CA ALA A 68 -6.47 7.02 -22.86
C ALA A 68 -7.08 6.28 -21.65
N GLU A 69 -6.63 5.05 -21.38
CA GLU A 69 -7.07 4.26 -20.24
C GLU A 69 -6.70 4.91 -18.90
N VAL A 70 -5.48 5.44 -18.80
CA VAL A 70 -5.01 6.23 -17.64
C VAL A 70 -5.91 7.43 -17.39
N SER A 71 -6.21 8.20 -18.45
CA SER A 71 -7.08 9.38 -18.35
C SER A 71 -8.50 9.02 -17.90
N MET A 72 -9.07 7.94 -18.44
CA MET A 72 -10.38 7.45 -18.01
C MET A 72 -10.38 6.97 -16.56
N LEU A 73 -9.40 6.15 -16.18
CA LEU A 73 -9.30 5.59 -14.83
C LEU A 73 -9.09 6.68 -13.78
N ALA A 74 -8.20 7.64 -14.03
CA ALA A 74 -7.98 8.77 -13.14
C ALA A 74 -9.26 9.61 -12.94
N LYS A 75 -10.04 9.82 -14.00
CA LYS A 75 -11.34 10.51 -13.90
C LYS A 75 -12.33 9.70 -13.07
N THR A 76 -12.40 8.38 -13.27
CA THR A 76 -13.23 7.48 -12.46
C THR A 76 -12.88 7.57 -10.98
N TRP A 77 -11.60 7.43 -10.64
CA TRP A 77 -11.12 7.56 -9.26
C TRP A 77 -11.38 8.95 -8.69
N ALA A 78 -11.22 10.03 -9.48
CA ALA A 78 -11.49 11.39 -9.02
C ALA A 78 -12.93 11.60 -8.51
N THR A 79 -13.91 10.85 -9.03
CA THR A 79 -15.28 10.88 -8.52
C THR A 79 -15.41 10.34 -7.10
N LYS A 80 -14.50 9.43 -6.71
CA LYS A 80 -14.44 8.75 -5.41
C LYS A 80 -13.50 9.42 -4.42
N VAL A 81 -12.65 10.34 -4.87
CA VAL A 81 -11.75 11.10 -3.98
C VAL A 81 -12.54 11.85 -2.92
N HIS A 82 -12.12 11.69 -1.68
CA HIS A 82 -12.69 12.34 -0.52
C HIS A 82 -12.55 13.88 -0.59
N PRO A 83 -13.53 14.66 -0.11
CA PRO A 83 -13.46 16.13 -0.07
C PRO A 83 -12.15 16.67 0.53
N ARG A 84 -11.64 16.05 1.59
CA ARG A 84 -10.35 16.41 2.24
C ARG A 84 -9.19 16.60 1.24
N ALA A 85 -9.10 15.70 0.25
CA ALA A 85 -8.02 15.75 -0.73
C ALA A 85 -8.30 16.81 -1.80
N ARG A 86 -9.56 16.99 -2.20
CA ARG A 86 -9.95 18.05 -3.14
C ARG A 86 -9.62 19.44 -2.57
N ASP A 87 -9.91 19.65 -1.29
CA ASP A 87 -9.64 20.90 -0.58
C ASP A 87 -8.13 21.14 -0.42
N PHE A 88 -7.35 20.08 -0.18
CA PHE A 88 -5.90 20.16 -0.08
C PHE A 88 -5.24 20.57 -1.39
N PHE A 89 -5.52 19.88 -2.51
CA PHE A 89 -4.84 20.20 -3.77
C PHE A 89 -5.24 21.55 -4.34
N GLN A 90 -6.43 22.09 -3.99
CA GLN A 90 -7.02 23.36 -4.48
C GLN A 90 -7.16 23.47 -6.01
N SER A 91 -6.58 22.53 -6.76
CA SER A 91 -6.60 22.42 -8.20
C SER A 91 -6.93 20.98 -8.57
N HIS A 92 -8.04 20.81 -9.30
CA HIS A 92 -8.47 19.51 -9.81
C HIS A 92 -7.41 18.89 -10.73
N GLU A 93 -6.71 19.71 -11.52
CA GLU A 93 -5.65 19.27 -12.42
C GLU A 93 -4.47 18.66 -11.66
N ARG A 94 -4.01 19.30 -10.57
CA ARG A 94 -2.92 18.77 -9.73
C ARG A 94 -3.29 17.42 -9.13
N MET A 95 -4.51 17.29 -8.60
CA MET A 95 -5.02 16.03 -8.07
C MET A 95 -5.10 14.93 -9.15
N ILE A 96 -5.62 15.26 -10.34
CA ILE A 96 -5.69 14.35 -11.48
C ILE A 96 -4.29 13.90 -11.93
N LYS A 97 -3.28 14.80 -11.92
CA LYS A 97 -1.89 14.44 -12.25
C LYS A 97 -1.37 13.32 -11.35
N VAL A 98 -1.64 13.40 -10.03
CA VAL A 98 -1.25 12.36 -9.07
C VAL A 98 -1.99 11.04 -9.35
N LEU A 99 -3.30 11.07 -9.56
CA LEU A 99 -4.09 9.87 -9.89
C LEU A 99 -3.62 9.18 -11.17
N ARG A 100 -3.26 9.97 -12.20
CA ARG A 100 -2.71 9.47 -13.45
C ARG A 100 -1.35 8.82 -13.25
N SER A 101 -0.47 9.42 -12.45
CA SER A 101 0.81 8.83 -12.09
C SER A 101 0.62 7.49 -11.38
N ILE A 102 -0.36 7.36 -10.49
CA ILE A 102 -0.67 6.06 -9.86
C ILE A 102 -1.13 5.04 -10.90
N ALA A 103 -2.06 5.41 -11.79
CA ALA A 103 -2.61 4.52 -12.81
C ALA A 103 -1.58 4.05 -13.84
N LEU A 104 -0.55 4.86 -14.12
CA LEU A 104 0.57 4.53 -15.00
C LEU A 104 1.55 3.53 -14.38
N SER A 105 1.66 3.52 -13.05
CA SER A 105 2.67 2.77 -12.30
C SER A 105 2.15 1.46 -11.71
N ILE A 106 1.00 0.98 -12.18
CA ILE A 106 0.42 -0.31 -11.83
C ILE A 106 -0.06 -1.05 -13.07
N ASP A 107 -0.13 -2.37 -13.00
CA ASP A 107 -0.58 -3.19 -14.12
C ASP A 107 -2.00 -2.81 -14.59
N LYS A 108 -2.25 -2.91 -15.89
CA LYS A 108 -3.52 -2.53 -16.53
C LYS A 108 -4.75 -3.27 -16.00
N GLU A 109 -4.59 -4.46 -15.45
CA GLU A 109 -5.68 -5.27 -14.90
C GLU A 109 -5.88 -5.06 -13.39
N SER A 110 -5.02 -4.26 -12.76
CA SER A 110 -5.02 -4.04 -11.31
C SER A 110 -5.74 -2.74 -10.92
N ASP A 111 -6.49 -2.75 -9.82
CA ASP A 111 -7.09 -1.54 -9.23
C ASP A 111 -6.89 -1.56 -7.69
N PRO A 112 -6.13 -0.61 -7.10
CA PRO A 112 -5.84 -0.58 -5.68
C PRO A 112 -6.96 0.01 -4.82
N ILE A 113 -8.01 0.56 -5.43
CA ILE A 113 -9.08 1.30 -4.77
C ILE A 113 -10.40 0.53 -4.86
N LEU A 114 -10.80 0.16 -6.08
CA LEU A 114 -12.06 -0.54 -6.37
C LEU A 114 -11.86 -2.01 -6.71
N GLY A 115 -10.61 -2.49 -6.74
CA GLY A 115 -10.30 -3.89 -6.92
C GLY A 115 -10.66 -4.74 -5.71
N GLY A 116 -10.51 -6.05 -5.86
CA GLY A 116 -10.68 -7.01 -4.77
C GLY A 116 -9.45 -7.11 -3.86
N ASP A 117 -9.33 -8.24 -3.16
CA ASP A 117 -8.27 -8.51 -2.17
C ASP A 117 -6.94 -8.97 -2.80
N LYS A 118 -6.71 -8.73 -4.09
CA LYS A 118 -5.46 -9.10 -4.78
C LYS A 118 -4.40 -8.02 -4.57
N CYS A 119 -3.15 -8.43 -4.40
CA CYS A 119 -2.05 -7.46 -4.32
C CYS A 119 -1.98 -6.61 -5.59
N VAL A 120 -1.72 -5.31 -5.43
CA VAL A 120 -1.50 -4.38 -6.54
C VAL A 120 -0.10 -3.83 -6.41
N ARG A 121 0.81 -4.34 -7.23
CA ARG A 121 2.24 -4.02 -7.15
C ARG A 121 2.55 -2.68 -7.81
N TRP A 122 3.38 -1.91 -7.14
CA TRP A 122 3.91 -0.64 -7.64
C TRP A 122 5.13 -0.86 -8.53
N HIS A 123 5.13 -0.20 -9.68
CA HIS A 123 6.20 -0.22 -10.68
C HIS A 123 6.78 1.18 -10.96
N GLY A 124 6.47 2.17 -10.11
CA GLY A 124 6.98 3.53 -10.21
C GLY A 124 8.23 3.77 -9.35
N GLU A 125 8.38 5.00 -8.89
CA GLU A 125 9.53 5.42 -8.08
C GLU A 125 9.56 4.70 -6.71
N LEU A 126 10.76 4.38 -6.25
CA LEU A 126 11.01 3.67 -4.99
C LEU A 126 11.84 4.55 -4.06
N SER A 127 11.63 4.40 -2.76
CA SER A 127 12.46 5.06 -1.74
C SER A 127 13.94 4.71 -1.91
N GLN A 128 14.78 5.75 -1.82
CA GLN A 128 16.23 5.63 -1.95
C GLN A 128 16.93 5.30 -0.62
N ASP A 129 16.19 5.24 0.49
CA ASP A 129 16.80 5.06 1.81
C ASP A 129 17.32 3.64 2.04
N GLU A 130 18.65 3.53 2.13
CA GLU A 130 19.34 2.31 2.57
C GLU A 130 19.16 2.05 4.09
N HIS A 131 18.72 3.07 4.84
CA HIS A 131 18.55 3.03 6.30
C HIS A 131 17.48 2.04 6.77
N ASP A 132 16.54 1.65 5.90
CA ASP A 132 15.41 0.77 6.21
C ASP A 132 15.75 -0.71 5.94
N GLN A 133 16.96 -1.15 6.31
CA GLN A 133 17.46 -2.51 6.12
C GLN A 133 17.36 -3.04 4.66
N GLY A 134 17.41 -2.13 3.68
CA GLY A 134 17.26 -2.46 2.26
C GLY A 134 15.81 -2.70 1.79
N ILE A 135 14.81 -2.40 2.62
CA ILE A 135 13.39 -2.45 2.25
C ILE A 135 13.06 -1.24 1.37
N ARG A 136 12.53 -1.50 0.16
CA ARG A 136 12.08 -0.46 -0.76
C ARG A 136 10.59 -0.19 -0.58
N HIS A 137 10.23 1.08 -0.61
CA HIS A 137 8.84 1.54 -0.46
C HIS A 137 8.37 2.29 -1.71
N ALA A 138 7.09 2.14 -2.04
CA ALA A 138 6.47 2.86 -3.15
C ALA A 138 6.41 4.38 -2.88
N GLN A 139 7.01 5.18 -3.76
CA GLN A 139 7.03 6.64 -3.68
C GLN A 139 6.40 7.29 -4.92
N ILE A 140 5.91 8.51 -4.71
CA ILE A 140 5.35 9.36 -5.75
C ILE A 140 5.69 10.82 -5.47
N ARG A 141 5.87 11.58 -6.55
CA ARG A 141 6.10 13.03 -6.50
C ARG A 141 4.78 13.78 -6.60
N LEU A 142 4.57 14.74 -5.72
CA LEU A 142 3.41 15.64 -5.76
C LEU A 142 3.77 17.03 -5.27
N VAL A 143 3.06 18.04 -5.78
CA VAL A 143 3.19 19.42 -5.31
C VAL A 143 2.21 19.63 -4.16
N LYS A 144 2.72 19.96 -2.97
CA LYS A 144 1.90 20.26 -1.81
C LYS A 144 1.21 21.63 -1.94
N PRO A 145 0.19 21.92 -1.13
CA PRO A 145 -0.49 23.21 -1.16
C PRO A 145 0.49 24.30 -0.75
N ASN A 146 0.45 25.44 -1.45
CA ASN A 146 1.36 26.57 -1.26
C ASN A 146 2.83 26.30 -1.62
N GLU A 147 3.16 25.12 -2.14
CA GLU A 147 4.47 24.83 -2.71
C GLU A 147 4.40 24.90 -4.24
N ASN A 148 5.55 25.19 -4.86
CA ASN A 148 5.74 25.15 -6.32
C ASN A 148 6.65 24.00 -6.75
N GLU A 149 7.32 23.36 -5.79
CA GLU A 149 8.25 22.26 -6.03
C GLU A 149 7.58 20.92 -5.73
N GLU A 150 8.01 19.88 -6.44
CA GLU A 150 7.54 18.52 -6.20
C GLU A 150 8.21 17.96 -4.93
N SER A 151 7.41 17.45 -4.01
CA SER A 151 7.82 16.70 -2.82
C SER A 151 7.61 15.21 -3.03
N GLU A 152 8.48 14.38 -2.46
CA GLU A 152 8.27 12.93 -2.38
C GLU A 152 7.26 12.60 -1.26
N ALA A 153 6.40 11.61 -1.53
CA ALA A 153 5.46 11.05 -0.59
C ALA A 153 5.33 9.53 -0.81
N PHE A 154 4.97 8.79 0.24
CA PHE A 154 4.67 7.36 0.11
C PHE A 154 3.30 7.14 -0.54
N VAL A 155 3.23 6.24 -1.52
CA VAL A 155 1.99 6.00 -2.30
C VAL A 155 0.85 5.53 -1.39
N SER A 156 1.13 4.66 -0.42
CA SER A 156 0.12 4.17 0.53
C SER A 156 -0.48 5.31 1.38
N ARG A 157 0.34 6.30 1.77
CA ARG A 157 -0.12 7.51 2.48
C ARG A 157 -1.01 8.38 1.61
N VAL A 158 -0.62 8.56 0.34
CA VAL A 158 -1.41 9.33 -0.63
C VAL A 158 -2.76 8.67 -0.88
N LEU A 159 -2.81 7.35 -1.07
CA LEU A 159 -4.08 6.63 -1.28
C LEU A 159 -5.01 6.73 -0.08
N VAL A 160 -4.49 6.58 1.13
CA VAL A 160 -5.28 6.77 2.37
C VAL A 160 -5.83 8.19 2.45
N PHE A 161 -5.00 9.20 2.16
CA PHE A 161 -5.46 10.59 2.13
C PHE A 161 -6.58 10.83 1.11
N PHE A 162 -6.53 10.16 -0.05
CA PHE A 162 -7.49 10.35 -1.12
C PHE A 162 -8.80 9.59 -0.89
N PHE A 163 -8.74 8.38 -0.35
CA PHE A 163 -9.88 7.45 -0.43
C PHE A 163 -10.34 6.91 0.92
N ALA A 164 -9.54 7.01 1.99
CA ALA A 164 -9.98 6.53 3.30
C ALA A 164 -11.20 7.31 3.80
N THR A 165 -12.09 6.63 4.53
CA THR A 165 -13.13 7.29 5.32
C THR A 165 -12.52 8.17 6.41
N ASN A 166 -13.33 9.07 6.98
CA ASN A 166 -12.87 9.95 8.06
C ASN A 166 -12.30 9.14 9.23
N GLU A 167 -13.00 8.10 9.67
CA GLU A 167 -12.57 7.28 10.79
C GLU A 167 -11.24 6.55 10.51
N SER A 168 -11.14 5.84 9.37
CA SER A 168 -9.91 5.14 8.99
C SER A 168 -8.76 6.11 8.81
N PHE A 169 -9.02 7.28 8.21
CA PHE A 169 -8.03 8.33 8.04
C PHE A 169 -7.51 8.83 9.40
N GLU A 170 -8.39 9.14 10.34
CA GLU A 170 -8.01 9.61 11.68
C GLU A 170 -7.16 8.59 12.43
N LEU A 171 -7.52 7.31 12.38
CA LEU A 171 -6.73 6.22 12.99
C LEU A 171 -5.35 6.11 12.33
N LEU A 172 -5.29 6.09 11.00
CA LEU A 172 -4.04 5.95 10.25
C LEU A 172 -3.12 7.19 10.38
N MET A 173 -3.67 8.37 10.70
CA MET A 173 -2.88 9.56 10.98
C MET A 173 -2.23 9.55 12.37
N GLN A 174 -2.61 8.64 13.27
CA GLN A 174 -1.94 8.45 14.56
C GLN A 174 -0.62 7.66 14.42
N LEU A 175 -0.46 6.91 13.31
CA LEU A 175 0.76 6.15 13.04
C LEU A 175 1.94 7.09 12.71
N PRO A 176 3.20 6.68 13.03
CA PRO A 176 4.41 7.43 12.69
C PRO A 176 4.42 7.81 11.21
N LYS A 177 5.06 8.92 10.81
CA LYS A 177 5.09 9.41 9.40
C LYS A 177 5.98 8.57 8.45
N GLN A 178 5.90 7.26 8.59
CA GLN A 178 6.60 6.23 7.82
C GLN A 178 5.62 5.56 6.82
N PRO A 179 6.11 4.82 5.82
CA PRO A 179 5.23 4.03 4.95
C PRO A 179 4.39 3.07 5.79
N PHE A 180 3.12 2.88 5.41
CA PHE A 180 2.29 1.90 6.10
C PHE A 180 2.77 0.50 5.81
N ARG A 181 2.76 -0.38 6.83
CA ARG A 181 2.98 -1.80 6.61
C ARG A 181 1.81 -2.39 5.82
N MET A 182 2.12 -3.35 4.96
CA MET A 182 1.13 -4.09 4.18
C MET A 182 0.88 -5.47 4.80
N LEU A 183 -0.39 -5.82 5.01
CA LEU A 183 -0.86 -7.12 5.53
C LEU A 183 -0.42 -8.30 4.64
N CYS A 184 -0.20 -8.06 3.36
CA CYS A 184 0.28 -9.07 2.41
C CYS A 184 1.81 -9.31 2.49
N GLY A 185 2.54 -8.55 3.32
CA GLY A 185 3.98 -8.64 3.47
C GLY A 185 4.83 -8.02 2.35
N ASP A 186 4.20 -7.46 1.31
CA ASP A 186 4.88 -6.79 0.19
C ASP A 186 4.73 -5.27 0.31
N GLN A 187 5.81 -4.56 0.64
CA GLN A 187 5.81 -3.09 0.80
C GLN A 187 5.67 -2.32 -0.52
N LEU A 188 5.74 -3.01 -1.66
CA LEU A 188 5.40 -2.44 -2.96
C LEU A 188 3.93 -2.65 -3.32
N CYS A 189 3.16 -3.39 -2.50
CA CYS A 189 1.72 -3.43 -2.66
C CYS A 189 1.13 -2.06 -2.27
N ILE A 190 0.20 -1.56 -3.10
CA ILE A 190 -0.52 -0.31 -2.83
C ILE A 190 -2.03 -0.52 -2.73
N ASN A 191 -2.52 -1.76 -2.60
CA ASN A 191 -3.94 -2.02 -2.41
C ASN A 191 -4.38 -1.49 -1.02
N LEU A 192 -5.41 -0.63 -1.00
CA LEU A 192 -5.95 -0.05 0.23
C LEU A 192 -6.42 -1.10 1.25
N HIS A 193 -6.94 -2.25 0.79
CA HIS A 193 -7.40 -3.34 1.66
C HIS A 193 -6.25 -4.08 2.36
N HIS A 194 -5.03 -3.89 1.88
CA HIS A 194 -3.84 -4.52 2.42
C HIS A 194 -3.09 -3.60 3.38
N ILE A 195 -3.55 -2.39 3.66
CA ILE A 195 -2.91 -1.51 4.63
C ILE A 195 -3.18 -2.02 6.04
N ALA A 196 -2.12 -2.22 6.84
CA ALA A 196 -2.24 -2.58 8.25
C ALA A 196 -2.57 -1.34 9.09
N GLY A 197 -3.58 -1.44 9.94
CA GLY A 197 -4.02 -0.36 10.84
C GLY A 197 -3.49 -0.46 12.27
N GLU A 198 -2.46 -1.27 12.53
CA GLU A 198 -1.96 -1.50 13.88
C GLU A 198 -0.91 -0.47 14.31
N LEU A 199 -1.15 0.17 15.45
CA LEU A 199 -0.15 0.84 16.27
C LEU A 199 0.53 -0.27 17.11
N GLU A 200 1.80 -0.57 16.83
CA GLU A 200 2.65 -1.36 17.76
C GLU A 200 2.94 -0.57 19.04
#